data_AF-A0A2C1YWC0-F1
#
_entry.id   AF-A0A2C1YWC0-F1
#
_cell.length_a   1.000
_cell.length_b   1.000
_cell.length_c   1.000
_cell.angle_alpha   90.00
_cell.angle_beta   90.00
_cell.angle_gamma   90.00
#
_symmetry.space_group_name_H-M   'P 1'
#
loop_
_entity.id
_entity.type
_entity.pdbx_description
1 polymer ?
#
loop_
_entity_poly.entity_id
_entity_poly.type
_entity_poly.pdbx_seq_one_letter_code
_entity_poly.pdbx_strand_id
1 'polypeptide(L)'
;MRIGKFGKVNDLSIDTIRHYMDLGLIVPEKQGGHYFFDERCQMDLDLILELKKMGFRLNEMKMIFHYKNFAKLTDYEVDAYYQSIFLKKYEELDHEIKMLAEARDRLKQKVALLSTSSQETSCALGVDLTVLAMLRCVKCAGHLTLQDGVISRNQIIEGKLSCDCGEEYPIESGIVKVGKRVKPVTPLVNSIPEYIQETDPMYLENMNIGLHWLKRKLDQVNLTKKVILELGSGSGFFLRNIYQDLPEDCLYIAVEHNIERHLFLKNFLEKAGIKRKILFICADFLEIPLPSHMVDMVVDHTGTSNYSFEHEAFLLDEVDSLVKPDGYLLGSYLVFKNFSHKSKIEARNRDNFTINTIRKNISHLKYKAQDEWISEPINKGGKFEDFFVPGEEIYSYSFFGKR
;
A
#
# COMPACT_ATOMS: atom_id res chain seq x y z
N MET A 1 -41.28 39.49 14.13
CA MET A 1 -40.03 39.53 14.93
C MET A 1 -38.80 39.64 14.01
N ARG A 2 -37.66 40.18 14.48
CA ARG A 2 -36.43 40.27 13.65
C ARG A 2 -35.73 38.93 13.51
N ILE A 3 -34.92 38.75 12.45
CA ILE A 3 -34.24 37.48 12.11
C ILE A 3 -33.49 36.83 13.29
N GLY A 4 -32.77 37.62 14.10
CA GLY A 4 -32.03 37.08 15.26
C GLY A 4 -32.94 36.53 16.37
N LYS A 5 -34.11 37.15 16.57
CA LYS A 5 -35.11 36.64 17.52
C LYS A 5 -35.83 35.42 16.93
N PHE A 6 -36.12 35.42 15.63
CA PHE A 6 -36.75 34.30 14.93
C PHE A 6 -35.87 33.04 14.96
N GLY A 7 -34.56 33.19 14.71
CA GLY A 7 -33.59 32.10 14.86
C GLY A 7 -33.49 31.57 16.28
N LYS A 8 -33.42 32.46 17.27
CA LYS A 8 -33.35 32.06 18.69
C LYS A 8 -34.60 31.29 19.15
N VAL A 9 -35.79 31.72 18.72
CA VAL A 9 -37.06 31.05 19.09
C VAL A 9 -37.15 29.65 18.48
N ASN A 10 -36.62 29.47 17.27
CA ASN A 10 -36.71 28.22 16.52
C ASN A 10 -35.46 27.34 16.60
N ASP A 11 -34.48 27.72 17.41
CA ASP A 11 -33.17 27.06 17.52
C ASP A 11 -32.46 26.88 16.16
N LEU A 12 -32.47 27.94 15.34
CA LEU A 12 -31.84 27.98 14.02
C LEU A 12 -30.81 29.09 13.91
N SER A 13 -29.71 28.79 13.22
CA SER A 13 -28.73 29.80 12.85
C SER A 13 -29.34 30.83 11.88
N ILE A 14 -28.88 32.07 11.98
CA ILE A 14 -29.29 33.14 11.06
C ILE A 14 -29.00 32.74 9.61
N ASP A 15 -27.90 32.03 9.35
CA ASP A 15 -27.53 31.60 8.00
C ASP A 15 -28.46 30.50 7.46
N THR A 16 -28.96 29.60 8.30
CA THR A 16 -30.00 28.64 7.89
C THR A 16 -31.28 29.35 7.48
N ILE A 17 -31.69 30.38 8.23
CA ILE A 17 -32.88 31.17 7.91
C ILE A 17 -32.66 31.95 6.61
N ARG A 18 -31.50 32.58 6.43
CA ARG A 18 -31.14 33.25 5.17
C ARG A 18 -31.16 32.30 4.00
N HIS A 19 -30.64 31.09 4.17
CA HIS A 19 -30.69 30.08 3.13
C HIS A 19 -32.13 29.73 2.74
N TYR A 20 -33.05 29.56 3.69
CA TYR A 20 -34.47 29.34 3.36
C TYR A 20 -35.10 30.55 2.67
N MET A 21 -34.69 31.77 3.02
CA MET A 21 -35.10 32.99 2.32
C MET A 21 -34.58 33.04 0.89
N ASP A 22 -33.32 32.71 0.66
CA ASP A 22 -32.69 32.69 -0.67
C ASP A 22 -33.37 31.63 -1.57
N LEU A 23 -33.82 30.53 -0.98
CA LEU A 23 -34.60 29.49 -1.64
C LEU A 23 -36.08 29.87 -1.84
N GLY A 24 -36.55 30.99 -1.30
CA GLY A 24 -37.94 31.44 -1.39
C GLY A 24 -38.92 30.61 -0.57
N LEU A 25 -38.42 29.80 0.38
CA LEU A 25 -39.25 28.95 1.25
C LEU A 25 -39.82 29.72 2.44
N ILE A 26 -39.11 30.77 2.88
CA ILE A 26 -39.59 31.71 3.91
C ILE A 26 -39.47 33.12 3.33
N VAL A 27 -40.58 33.86 3.31
CA VAL A 27 -40.64 35.20 2.71
C VAL A 27 -41.06 36.23 3.77
N PRO A 28 -40.10 36.82 4.52
CA PRO A 28 -40.39 37.84 5.53
C PRO A 28 -40.66 39.21 4.91
N GLU A 29 -41.38 40.06 5.64
CA GLU A 29 -41.62 41.44 5.22
C GLU A 29 -40.35 42.29 5.41
N LYS A 30 -39.99 43.07 4.40
CA LYS A 30 -38.86 44.00 4.48
C LYS A 30 -39.36 45.40 4.81
N GLN A 31 -39.03 45.89 6.00
CA GLN A 31 -39.32 47.25 6.43
C GLN A 31 -38.00 48.01 6.62
N GLY A 32 -37.68 48.89 5.66
CA GLY A 32 -36.39 49.57 5.59
C GLY A 32 -35.22 48.60 5.39
N GLY A 33 -34.21 48.66 6.26
CA GLY A 33 -33.03 47.79 6.22
C GLY A 33 -33.18 46.44 6.95
N HIS A 34 -34.35 46.12 7.50
CA HIS A 34 -34.55 44.94 8.34
C HIS A 34 -35.70 44.04 7.86
N TYR A 35 -35.52 42.73 8.03
CA TYR A 35 -36.55 41.72 7.79
C TYR A 35 -37.35 41.42 9.06
N PHE A 36 -38.66 41.34 8.90
CA PHE A 36 -39.63 41.04 9.95
C PHE A 36 -40.40 39.76 9.60
N PHE A 37 -40.28 38.78 10.47
CA PHE A 37 -40.90 37.46 10.38
C PHE A 37 -42.21 37.46 11.16
N ASP A 38 -43.31 37.19 10.49
CA ASP A 38 -44.65 37.12 11.06
C ASP A 38 -45.06 35.66 11.32
N GLU A 39 -46.32 35.45 11.66
CA GLU A 39 -46.88 34.12 11.92
C GLU A 39 -46.86 33.23 10.66
N ARG A 40 -47.01 33.81 9.46
CA ARG A 40 -46.90 33.06 8.19
C ARG A 40 -45.51 32.48 8.03
N CYS A 41 -44.47 33.26 8.33
CA CYS A 41 -43.09 32.79 8.33
C CYS A 41 -42.86 31.63 9.32
N GLN A 42 -43.56 31.64 10.46
CA GLN A 42 -43.49 30.55 11.42
C GLN A 42 -44.16 29.28 10.90
N MET A 43 -45.37 29.40 10.35
CA MET A 43 -46.09 28.27 9.74
C MET A 43 -45.31 27.62 8.58
N ASP A 44 -44.70 28.46 7.74
CA ASP A 44 -43.85 27.99 6.65
C ASP A 44 -42.61 27.27 7.18
N LEU A 45 -41.99 27.79 8.25
CA LEU A 45 -40.86 27.14 8.90
C LEU A 45 -41.25 25.78 9.50
N ASP A 46 -42.39 25.71 10.19
CA ASP A 46 -42.87 24.47 10.81
C ASP A 46 -43.08 23.37 9.75
N LEU A 47 -43.67 23.73 8.60
CA LEU A 47 -43.83 22.83 7.46
C LEU A 47 -42.48 22.39 6.86
N ILE A 48 -41.51 23.29 6.71
CA ILE A 48 -40.16 22.94 6.24
C ILE A 48 -39.52 21.90 7.18
N LEU A 49 -39.64 22.09 8.49
CA LEU A 49 -39.08 21.19 9.49
C LEU A 49 -39.77 19.82 9.48
N GLU A 50 -41.10 19.79 9.31
CA GLU A 50 -41.86 18.55 9.16
C GLU A 50 -41.44 17.78 7.91
N LEU A 51 -41.40 18.44 6.74
CA LEU A 51 -40.96 17.82 5.49
C LEU A 51 -39.51 17.32 5.59
N LYS A 52 -38.64 18.03 6.31
CA LYS A 52 -37.26 17.57 6.56
C LYS A 52 -37.24 16.28 7.35
N LYS A 53 -38.08 16.15 8.39
CA LYS A 53 -38.19 14.91 9.17
C LYS A 53 -38.70 13.74 8.34
N MET A 54 -39.52 14.01 7.32
CA MET A 54 -39.98 13.01 6.34
C MET A 54 -38.97 12.71 5.23
N GLY A 55 -37.75 13.26 5.29
CA GLY A 55 -36.68 12.98 4.34
C GLY A 55 -36.74 13.78 3.03
N PHE A 56 -37.59 14.81 2.93
CA PHE A 56 -37.60 15.68 1.77
C PHE A 56 -36.33 16.53 1.68
N ARG A 57 -35.83 16.72 0.47
CA ARG A 57 -34.73 17.62 0.13
C ARG A 57 -35.28 19.04 -0.07
N LEU A 58 -34.42 20.05 0.12
CA LEU A 58 -34.83 21.46 -0.02
C LEU A 58 -35.42 21.78 -1.41
N ASN A 59 -34.91 21.15 -2.47
CA ASN A 59 -35.46 21.33 -3.82
C ASN A 59 -36.85 20.68 -3.99
N GLU A 60 -37.15 19.59 -3.28
CA GLU A 60 -38.47 18.94 -3.30
C GLU A 60 -39.48 19.81 -2.53
N MET A 61 -39.06 20.41 -1.41
CA MET A 61 -39.87 21.36 -0.64
C MET A 61 -40.24 22.59 -1.47
N LYS A 62 -39.33 23.13 -2.29
CA LYS A 62 -39.66 24.27 -3.16
C LYS A 62 -40.86 23.98 -4.05
N MET A 63 -40.91 22.78 -4.64
CA MET A 63 -42.05 22.38 -5.46
C MET A 63 -43.34 22.35 -4.64
N ILE A 64 -43.29 21.81 -3.42
CA ILE A 64 -44.44 21.84 -2.49
C ILE A 64 -44.92 23.27 -2.22
N PHE A 65 -44.00 24.18 -1.91
CA PHE A 65 -44.30 25.59 -1.62
C PHE A 65 -44.81 26.35 -2.86
N HIS A 66 -44.35 26.02 -4.06
CA HIS A 66 -44.89 26.60 -5.28
C HIS A 66 -46.36 26.24 -5.49
N TYR A 67 -46.74 24.99 -5.25
CA TYR A 67 -48.13 24.56 -5.36
C TYR A 67 -49.00 25.19 -4.26
N LYS A 68 -48.49 25.28 -3.02
CA LYS A 68 -49.15 26.00 -1.91
C LYS A 68 -49.46 27.46 -2.27
N ASN A 69 -48.49 28.17 -2.86
CA ASN A 69 -48.55 29.62 -2.99
C ASN A 69 -49.13 30.12 -4.32
N PHE A 70 -48.96 29.38 -5.43
CA PHE A 70 -49.33 29.87 -6.76
C PHE A 70 -50.57 29.20 -7.35
N ALA A 71 -50.90 27.98 -6.94
CA ALA A 71 -51.81 27.18 -7.72
C ALA A 71 -53.31 27.55 -7.54
N LYS A 72 -53.68 28.37 -6.53
CA LYS A 72 -55.07 28.76 -6.19
C LYS A 72 -56.07 27.58 -6.38
N LEU A 73 -55.62 26.39 -5.99
CA LEU A 73 -56.35 25.15 -6.16
C LEU A 73 -57.52 25.10 -5.18
N THR A 74 -58.56 24.33 -5.53
CA THR A 74 -59.59 23.95 -4.57
C THR A 74 -58.98 23.04 -3.49
N ASP A 75 -59.56 23.03 -2.28
CA ASP A 75 -59.04 22.21 -1.16
C ASP A 75 -58.84 20.73 -1.55
N TYR A 76 -59.71 20.20 -2.42
CA TYR A 76 -59.62 18.83 -2.95
C TYR A 76 -58.40 18.58 -3.85
N GLU A 77 -58.07 19.52 -4.74
CA GLU A 77 -56.93 19.39 -5.67
C GLU A 77 -55.59 19.55 -4.95
N VAL A 78 -55.58 20.34 -3.86
CA VAL A 78 -54.44 20.46 -2.95
C VAL A 78 -54.16 19.12 -2.27
N ASP A 79 -55.16 18.50 -1.65
CA ASP A 79 -55.00 17.24 -0.92
C ASP A 79 -54.55 16.09 -1.83
N ALA A 80 -55.11 15.97 -3.03
CA ALA A 80 -54.70 14.94 -3.99
C ALA A 80 -53.24 15.10 -4.44
N TYR A 81 -52.77 16.34 -4.64
CA TYR A 81 -51.39 16.62 -5.01
C TYR A 81 -50.42 16.29 -3.87
N TYR A 82 -50.69 16.76 -2.65
CA TYR A 82 -49.88 16.44 -1.47
C TYR A 82 -49.81 14.94 -1.21
N GLN A 83 -50.95 14.24 -1.33
CA GLN A 83 -51.01 12.80 -1.21
C GLN A 83 -50.10 12.10 -2.24
N SER A 84 -50.09 12.56 -3.49
CA SER A 84 -49.23 11.99 -4.54
C SER A 84 -47.73 12.18 -4.24
N ILE A 85 -47.33 13.35 -3.74
CA ILE A 85 -45.94 13.63 -3.36
C ILE A 85 -45.51 12.77 -2.18
N PHE A 86 -46.35 12.71 -1.15
CA PHE A 86 -46.04 11.95 0.07
C PHE A 86 -46.00 10.45 -0.21
N LEU A 87 -46.92 9.93 -1.03
CA LEU A 87 -46.90 8.54 -1.45
C LEU A 87 -45.64 8.20 -2.24
N LYS A 88 -45.26 9.05 -3.20
CA LYS A 88 -44.00 8.88 -3.94
C LYS A 88 -42.80 8.86 -2.99
N LYS A 89 -42.74 9.79 -2.03
CA LYS A 89 -41.64 9.83 -1.05
C LYS A 89 -41.62 8.60 -0.16
N TYR A 90 -42.78 8.12 0.24
CA TYR A 90 -42.93 6.89 1.00
C TYR A 90 -42.39 5.68 0.22
N GLU A 91 -42.75 5.54 -1.05
CA GLU A 91 -42.24 4.47 -1.93
C GLU A 91 -40.72 4.55 -2.14
N GLU A 92 -40.16 5.76 -2.31
CA GLU A 92 -38.72 5.99 -2.38
C GLU A 92 -38.01 5.52 -1.10
N LEU A 93 -38.55 5.87 0.07
CA LEU A 93 -37.99 5.46 1.36
C LEU A 93 -38.10 3.95 1.58
N ASP A 94 -39.21 3.32 1.22
CA ASP A 94 -39.39 1.87 1.34
C ASP A 94 -38.40 1.11 0.45
N HIS A 95 -38.15 1.61 -0.76
CA HIS A 95 -37.11 1.09 -1.63
C HIS A 95 -35.71 1.24 -1.03
N GLU A 96 -35.38 2.40 -0.45
CA GLU A 96 -34.10 2.64 0.21
C GLU A 96 -33.90 1.71 1.42
N ILE A 97 -34.93 1.52 2.24
CA ILE A 97 -34.92 0.58 3.37
C ILE A 97 -34.62 -0.84 2.89
N LYS A 98 -35.26 -1.27 1.80
CA LYS A 98 -35.02 -2.60 1.21
C LYS A 98 -33.56 -2.75 0.75
N MET A 99 -33.02 -1.77 0.02
CA MET A 99 -31.63 -1.79 -0.46
C MET A 99 -30.61 -1.81 0.70
N LEU A 100 -30.86 -1.01 1.74
CA LEU A 100 -30.01 -0.97 2.94
C LEU A 100 -30.07 -2.29 3.72
N ALA A 101 -31.25 -2.92 3.82
CA ALA A 101 -31.41 -4.22 4.45
C ALA A 101 -30.63 -5.31 3.69
N GLU A 102 -30.71 -5.33 2.37
CA GLU A 102 -29.93 -6.25 1.52
C GLU A 102 -28.41 -6.03 1.69
N ALA A 103 -27.95 -4.78 1.71
CA ALA A 103 -26.53 -4.45 1.92
C ALA A 103 -26.04 -4.90 3.31
N ARG A 104 -26.83 -4.64 4.37
CA ARG A 104 -26.55 -5.09 5.74
C ARG A 104 -26.42 -6.60 5.81
N ASP A 105 -27.35 -7.33 5.18
CA ASP A 105 -27.36 -8.79 5.22
C ASP A 105 -26.16 -9.37 4.47
N ARG A 106 -25.76 -8.77 3.34
CA ARG A 106 -24.50 -9.11 2.63
C ARG A 106 -23.26 -8.87 3.49
N LEU A 107 -23.20 -7.76 4.23
CA LEU A 107 -22.09 -7.48 5.15
C LEU A 107 -22.03 -8.52 6.28
N LYS A 108 -23.19 -8.86 6.87
CA LYS A 108 -23.29 -9.87 7.92
C LYS A 108 -22.81 -11.25 7.43
N GLN A 109 -23.20 -11.65 6.23
CA GLN A 109 -22.73 -12.89 5.61
C GLN A 109 -21.20 -12.89 5.41
N LYS A 110 -20.63 -11.80 4.89
CA LYS A 110 -19.16 -11.68 4.73
C LYS A 110 -18.42 -11.78 6.06
N VAL A 111 -18.90 -11.13 7.11
CA VAL A 111 -18.29 -11.21 8.46
C VAL A 111 -18.33 -12.65 8.98
N ALA A 112 -19.47 -13.35 8.86
CA ALA A 112 -19.59 -14.73 9.31
C ALA A 112 -18.67 -15.70 8.54
N LEU A 113 -18.52 -15.50 7.22
CA LEU A 113 -17.58 -16.29 6.40
C LEU A 113 -16.13 -16.12 6.88
N LEU A 114 -15.70 -14.88 7.12
CA LEU A 114 -14.33 -14.59 7.61
C LEU A 114 -14.07 -15.17 9.01
N SER A 115 -15.11 -15.34 9.84
CA SER A 115 -14.98 -15.98 11.17
C SER A 115 -14.87 -17.52 11.13
N THR A 116 -15.18 -18.16 10.00
CA THR A 116 -15.19 -19.65 9.88
C THR A 116 -14.00 -20.21 9.11
N SER A 117 -13.29 -19.39 8.32
CA SER A 117 -12.14 -19.83 7.51
C SER A 117 -10.80 -19.90 8.25
N SER A 118 -10.76 -19.71 9.56
CA SER A 118 -9.53 -19.67 10.36
C SER A 118 -9.05 -21.06 10.79
N GLN A 119 -8.84 -21.98 9.84
CA GLN A 119 -7.95 -23.11 10.10
C GLN A 119 -6.52 -22.61 9.82
N GLU A 120 -5.78 -22.33 10.89
CA GLU A 120 -4.37 -21.95 10.84
C GLU A 120 -3.55 -23.11 10.27
N THR A 121 -3.45 -23.16 8.95
CA THR A 121 -2.47 -24.00 8.27
C THR A 121 -1.16 -23.24 8.28
N SER A 122 -0.27 -23.62 9.20
CA SER A 122 1.11 -23.12 9.24
C SER A 122 2.07 -24.15 8.64
N CYS A 123 2.92 -23.69 7.73
CA CYS A 123 4.03 -24.49 7.22
C CYS A 123 5.33 -23.82 7.65
N ALA A 124 6.09 -24.47 8.54
CA ALA A 124 7.41 -23.99 8.91
C ALA A 124 8.32 -23.87 7.68
N LEU A 125 8.95 -22.70 7.52
CA LEU A 125 9.92 -22.41 6.47
C LEU A 125 11.32 -22.41 7.08
N GLY A 126 12.26 -23.12 6.47
CA GLY A 126 13.66 -23.04 6.85
C GLY A 126 14.57 -23.23 5.64
N VAL A 127 15.83 -23.58 5.87
CA VAL A 127 16.74 -23.82 4.76
C VAL A 127 16.46 -25.21 4.19
N ASP A 128 15.97 -25.28 2.96
CA ASP A 128 15.74 -26.56 2.29
C ASP A 128 17.07 -27.31 2.09
N LEU A 129 17.12 -28.59 2.46
CA LEU A 129 18.33 -29.41 2.37
C LEU A 129 18.93 -29.44 0.96
N THR A 130 18.09 -29.31 -0.08
CA THR A 130 18.54 -29.30 -1.48
C THR A 130 19.32 -28.04 -1.85
N VAL A 131 19.19 -26.97 -1.06
CA VAL A 131 19.83 -25.67 -1.30
C VAL A 131 21.21 -25.58 -0.64
N LEU A 132 21.53 -26.44 0.33
CA LEU A 132 22.83 -26.42 1.02
C LEU A 132 24.03 -26.49 0.07
N ALA A 133 23.94 -27.34 -0.95
CA ALA A 133 25.00 -27.51 -1.94
C ALA A 133 25.24 -26.26 -2.81
N MET A 134 24.32 -25.29 -2.78
CA MET A 134 24.42 -24.03 -3.51
C MET A 134 25.20 -22.97 -2.75
N LEU A 135 25.28 -23.05 -1.42
CA LEU A 135 25.93 -22.02 -0.60
C LEU A 135 27.47 -22.17 -0.64
N ARG A 136 28.18 -21.04 -0.59
CA ARG A 136 29.64 -20.97 -0.58
C ARG A 136 30.13 -20.02 0.50
N CYS A 137 31.31 -20.31 1.03
CA CYS A 137 31.97 -19.41 1.97
C CYS A 137 32.34 -18.08 1.30
N VAL A 138 31.92 -16.95 1.87
CA VAL A 138 32.19 -15.61 1.32
C VAL A 138 33.69 -15.25 1.33
N LYS A 139 34.49 -15.92 2.16
CA LYS A 139 35.92 -15.66 2.33
C LYS A 139 36.82 -16.44 1.37
N CYS A 140 36.52 -17.73 1.15
CA CYS A 140 37.38 -18.62 0.36
C CYS A 140 36.68 -19.32 -0.81
N ALA A 141 35.38 -19.05 -1.01
CA ALA A 141 34.51 -19.74 -1.97
C ALA A 141 34.44 -21.28 -1.79
N GLY A 142 34.86 -21.79 -0.64
CA GLY A 142 34.82 -23.21 -0.30
C GLY A 142 33.42 -23.72 -0.02
N HIS A 143 33.29 -25.05 0.04
CA HIS A 143 32.06 -25.72 0.47
C HIS A 143 31.75 -25.44 1.93
N LEU A 144 30.46 -25.49 2.26
CA LEU A 144 29.94 -25.34 3.61
C LEU A 144 29.34 -26.66 4.06
N THR A 145 29.65 -27.05 5.29
CA THR A 145 29.14 -28.27 5.91
C THR A 145 28.18 -27.91 7.03
N LEU A 146 27.00 -28.52 7.04
CA LEU A 146 26.06 -28.37 8.15
C LEU A 146 26.60 -29.09 9.39
N GLN A 147 26.66 -28.37 10.51
CA GLN A 147 26.97 -28.90 11.85
C GLN A 147 25.80 -28.58 12.78
N ASP A 148 25.56 -29.48 13.74
CA ASP A 148 24.58 -29.32 14.82
C ASP A 148 23.15 -28.96 14.34
N GLY A 149 22.76 -29.48 13.18
CA GLY A 149 21.52 -29.11 12.51
C GLY A 149 20.26 -29.74 13.13
N VAL A 150 19.26 -28.91 13.43
CA VAL A 150 17.89 -29.33 13.76
C VAL A 150 17.04 -29.27 12.49
N ILE A 151 16.63 -30.43 11.99
CA ILE A 151 15.91 -30.57 10.73
C ILE A 151 14.48 -31.02 10.99
N SER A 152 13.51 -30.36 10.35
CA SER A 152 12.11 -30.75 10.34
C SER A 152 11.56 -30.69 8.91
N ARG A 153 10.94 -31.77 8.43
CA ARG A 153 10.33 -31.84 7.08
C ARG A 153 11.25 -31.35 5.95
N ASN A 154 12.51 -31.80 5.97
CA ASN A 154 13.57 -31.39 5.03
C ASN A 154 13.89 -29.88 5.04
N GLN A 155 13.60 -29.20 6.14
CA GLN A 155 13.99 -27.82 6.39
C GLN A 155 14.92 -27.77 7.60
N ILE A 156 16.06 -27.12 7.47
CA ILE A 156 16.96 -26.85 8.59
C ILE A 156 16.42 -25.62 9.30
N ILE A 157 16.12 -25.76 10.59
CA ILE A 157 15.57 -24.70 11.44
C ILE A 157 16.66 -24.07 12.30
N GLU A 158 17.50 -24.88 12.91
CA GLU A 158 18.65 -24.43 13.70
C GLU A 158 19.90 -25.17 13.23
N GLY A 159 21.07 -24.58 13.44
CA GLY A 159 22.36 -25.21 13.19
C GLY A 159 23.42 -24.18 12.80
N LYS A 160 24.51 -24.65 12.19
CA LYS A 160 25.51 -23.76 11.58
C LYS A 160 26.11 -24.37 10.33
N LEU A 161 26.50 -23.52 9.40
CA LEU A 161 27.27 -23.89 8.21
C LEU A 161 28.74 -23.53 8.46
N SER A 162 29.61 -24.53 8.52
CA SER A 162 31.03 -24.33 8.78
C SER A 162 31.86 -24.55 7.52
N CYS A 163 32.88 -23.73 7.33
CA CYS A 163 33.86 -23.85 6.25
C CYS A 163 35.22 -24.30 6.80
N ASP A 164 36.01 -25.02 6.00
CA ASP A 164 37.36 -25.46 6.37
C ASP A 164 38.34 -24.28 6.59
N CYS A 165 38.02 -23.09 6.08
CA CYS A 165 38.80 -21.88 6.34
C CYS A 165 38.51 -21.23 7.71
N GLY A 166 37.62 -21.83 8.50
CA GLY A 166 37.26 -21.40 9.85
C GLY A 166 36.06 -20.45 9.94
N GLU A 167 35.44 -20.07 8.82
CA GLU A 167 34.21 -19.28 8.83
C GLU A 167 32.99 -20.13 9.22
N GLU A 168 32.06 -19.53 9.95
CA GLU A 168 30.82 -20.17 10.40
C GLU A 168 29.62 -19.26 10.16
N TYR A 169 28.53 -19.82 9.65
CA TYR A 169 27.26 -19.11 9.40
C TYR A 169 26.14 -19.76 10.20
N PRO A 170 25.69 -19.17 11.32
CA PRO A 170 24.57 -19.69 12.08
C PRO A 170 23.29 -19.76 11.23
N ILE A 171 22.51 -20.81 11.42
CA ILE A 171 21.13 -20.91 10.97
C ILE A 171 20.27 -20.78 12.22
N GLU A 172 19.48 -19.71 12.30
CA GLU A 172 18.56 -19.48 13.42
C GLU A 172 17.15 -19.27 12.84
N SER A 173 16.16 -20.01 13.35
CA SER A 173 14.78 -19.97 12.85
C SER A 173 14.66 -20.13 11.32
N GLY A 174 15.54 -20.95 10.74
CA GLY A 174 15.56 -21.24 9.31
C GLY A 174 16.19 -20.15 8.43
N ILE A 175 16.89 -19.18 9.03
CA ILE A 175 17.53 -18.04 8.36
C ILE A 175 19.05 -18.19 8.47
N VAL A 176 19.75 -18.14 7.33
CA VAL A 176 21.22 -18.17 7.29
C VAL A 176 21.77 -16.80 7.65
N LYS A 177 22.61 -16.70 8.68
CA LYS A 177 23.25 -15.44 9.11
C LYS A 177 24.69 -15.40 8.64
N VAL A 178 25.03 -14.39 7.84
CA VAL A 178 26.38 -14.18 7.32
C VAL A 178 26.86 -12.79 7.72
N GLY A 179 28.15 -12.68 8.05
CA GLY A 179 28.74 -11.40 8.43
C GLY A 179 28.41 -10.98 9.87
N LYS A 180 28.73 -9.72 10.19
CA LYS A 180 28.51 -9.15 11.53
C LYS A 180 27.08 -8.65 11.66
N ARG A 181 26.49 -8.82 12.86
CA ARG A 181 25.20 -8.21 13.19
C ARG A 181 25.32 -6.68 13.15
N VAL A 182 24.62 -6.05 12.21
CA VAL A 182 24.45 -4.60 12.15
C VAL A 182 23.24 -4.21 12.98
N LYS A 183 23.30 -3.09 13.71
CA LYS A 183 22.14 -2.57 14.41
C LYS A 183 21.13 -2.02 13.39
N PRO A 184 19.81 -2.25 13.56
CA PRO A 184 18.82 -1.65 12.68
C PRO A 184 18.95 -0.12 12.64
N VAL A 185 19.11 0.46 11.46
CA VAL A 185 19.20 1.92 11.26
C VAL A 185 17.82 2.52 10.97
N THR A 186 16.93 1.75 10.31
CA THR A 186 15.61 2.22 9.87
C THR A 186 14.47 1.73 10.78
N PRO A 187 13.36 2.49 10.88
CA PRO A 187 12.20 2.06 11.65
C PRO A 187 11.64 0.77 11.05
N LEU A 188 11.26 -0.15 11.93
CA LEU A 188 10.83 -1.48 11.54
C LEU A 188 9.33 -1.48 11.23
N VAL A 189 8.95 -1.84 10.01
CA VAL A 189 7.54 -2.06 9.64
C VAL A 189 7.11 -3.44 10.13
N ASN A 190 6.55 -3.47 11.35
CA ASN A 190 6.04 -4.67 12.02
C ASN A 190 4.52 -4.85 11.90
N SER A 191 3.83 -3.88 11.31
CA SER A 191 2.37 -3.87 11.18
C SER A 191 1.97 -3.25 9.86
N ILE A 192 1.29 -4.02 9.01
CA ILE A 192 0.78 -3.52 7.72
C ILE A 192 -0.37 -2.53 7.91
N PRO A 193 -1.32 -2.74 8.84
CA PRO A 193 -2.32 -1.72 9.14
C PRO A 193 -1.71 -0.39 9.59
N GLU A 194 -0.69 -0.42 10.47
CA GLU A 194 0.02 0.80 10.90
C GLU A 194 0.73 1.45 9.71
N TYR A 195 1.44 0.67 8.89
CA TYR A 195 2.10 1.18 7.69
C TYR A 195 1.12 1.92 6.78
N ILE A 196 -0.06 1.35 6.52
CA ILE A 196 -1.09 1.98 5.68
C ILE A 196 -1.64 3.26 6.32
N GLN A 197 -1.88 3.26 7.63
CA GLN A 197 -2.43 4.42 8.34
C GLN A 197 -1.45 5.59 8.44
N GLU A 198 -0.17 5.28 8.58
CA GLU A 198 0.91 6.26 8.81
C GLU A 198 1.63 6.68 7.52
N THR A 199 1.16 6.24 6.36
CA THR A 199 1.75 6.56 5.04
C THR A 199 0.82 7.40 4.20
N ASP A 200 1.38 8.36 3.46
CA ASP A 200 0.59 9.21 2.58
C ASP A 200 -0.14 8.39 1.50
N PRO A 201 -1.44 8.64 1.25
CA PRO A 201 -2.22 7.88 0.28
C PRO A 201 -1.64 7.88 -1.15
N MET A 202 -1.05 8.99 -1.60
CA MET A 202 -0.44 9.05 -2.93
C MET A 202 0.83 8.20 -3.00
N TYR A 203 1.61 8.13 -1.92
CA TYR A 203 2.76 7.25 -1.82
C TYR A 203 2.33 5.77 -1.89
N LEU A 204 1.29 5.40 -1.13
CA LEU A 204 0.73 4.04 -1.14
C LEU A 204 0.18 3.65 -2.52
N GLU A 205 -0.49 4.58 -3.21
CA GLU A 205 -1.00 4.38 -4.56
C GLU A 205 0.14 4.12 -5.56
N ASN A 206 1.19 4.95 -5.54
CA ASN A 206 2.37 4.76 -6.38
C ASN A 206 3.06 3.41 -6.11
N MET A 207 3.25 3.05 -4.85
CA MET A 207 3.82 1.75 -4.46
C MET A 207 2.96 0.60 -4.97
N ASN A 208 1.63 0.70 -4.84
CA ASN A 208 0.70 -0.32 -5.31
C ASN A 208 0.75 -0.49 -6.83
N ILE A 209 0.76 0.61 -7.60
CA ILE A 209 0.88 0.57 -9.07
C ILE A 209 2.23 -0.06 -9.47
N GLY A 210 3.32 0.33 -8.81
CA GLY A 210 4.65 -0.25 -9.04
C GLY A 210 4.70 -1.75 -8.80
N LEU A 211 4.15 -2.23 -7.67
CA LEU A 211 4.06 -3.67 -7.37
C LEU A 211 3.28 -4.44 -8.44
N HIS A 212 2.15 -3.90 -8.91
CA HIS A 212 1.38 -4.52 -9.99
C HIS A 212 2.14 -4.54 -11.31
N TRP A 213 2.87 -3.46 -11.62
CA TRP A 213 3.71 -3.41 -12.82
C TRP A 213 4.81 -4.49 -12.77
N LEU A 214 5.54 -4.58 -11.66
CA LEU A 214 6.62 -5.58 -11.48
C LEU A 214 6.09 -7.01 -11.57
N LYS A 215 4.96 -7.30 -10.90
CA LYS A 215 4.30 -8.61 -10.97
C LYS A 215 3.96 -8.99 -12.41
N ARG A 216 3.36 -8.07 -13.17
CA ARG A 216 3.04 -8.28 -14.58
C ARG A 216 4.25 -8.53 -15.47
N LYS A 217 5.44 -8.03 -15.11
CA LYS A 217 6.69 -8.32 -15.83
C LYS A 217 7.24 -9.68 -15.45
N LEU A 218 7.16 -10.03 -14.16
CA LEU A 218 7.54 -11.34 -13.67
C LEU A 218 6.74 -12.46 -14.38
N ASP A 219 5.43 -12.26 -14.59
CA ASP A 219 4.55 -13.21 -15.29
C ASP A 219 4.97 -13.51 -16.74
N GLN A 220 5.82 -12.66 -17.34
CA GLN A 220 6.34 -12.85 -18.71
C GLN A 220 7.55 -13.79 -18.76
N VAL A 221 8.12 -14.14 -17.60
CA VAL A 221 9.31 -14.98 -17.50
C VAL A 221 8.93 -16.36 -16.99
N ASN A 222 9.39 -17.41 -17.66
CA ASN A 222 9.28 -18.77 -17.14
C ASN A 222 10.22 -18.95 -15.94
N LEU A 223 9.65 -19.04 -14.75
CA LEU A 223 10.38 -19.18 -13.48
C LEU A 223 10.66 -20.64 -13.08
N THR A 224 10.19 -21.63 -13.84
CA THR A 224 10.43 -23.06 -13.55
C THR A 224 11.93 -23.35 -13.45
N LYS A 225 12.37 -23.89 -12.31
CA LYS A 225 13.79 -24.18 -11.99
C LYS A 225 14.73 -22.97 -12.03
N LYS A 226 14.21 -21.75 -11.91
CA LYS A 226 15.02 -20.52 -11.87
C LYS A 226 15.44 -20.18 -10.44
N VAL A 227 16.58 -19.48 -10.32
CA VAL A 227 17.04 -18.86 -9.07
C VAL A 227 16.81 -17.36 -9.14
N ILE A 228 15.98 -16.85 -8.23
CA ILE A 228 15.67 -15.43 -8.10
C ILE A 228 16.37 -14.89 -6.85
N LEU A 229 17.08 -13.77 -6.97
CA LEU A 229 17.72 -13.09 -5.84
C LEU A 229 17.04 -11.73 -5.62
N GLU A 230 16.39 -11.54 -4.47
CA GLU A 230 15.85 -10.25 -4.05
C GLU A 230 16.85 -9.52 -3.16
N LEU A 231 17.29 -8.35 -3.62
CA LEU A 231 18.18 -7.45 -2.88
C LEU A 231 17.33 -6.55 -1.98
N GLY A 232 17.40 -6.78 -0.68
CA GLY A 232 16.75 -5.92 0.31
C GLY A 232 15.27 -6.22 0.40
N SER A 233 14.92 -7.47 0.71
CA SER A 233 13.51 -7.91 0.77
C SER A 233 12.65 -7.11 1.74
N GLY A 234 13.26 -6.45 2.74
CA GLY A 234 12.52 -5.62 3.69
C GLY A 234 11.48 -6.44 4.46
N SER A 235 10.32 -5.83 4.70
CA SER A 235 9.14 -6.54 5.20
C SER A 235 8.43 -7.39 4.13
N GLY A 236 9.06 -7.59 2.96
CA GLY A 236 8.62 -8.44 1.85
C GLY A 236 7.44 -7.91 1.05
N PHE A 237 7.33 -6.59 0.84
CA PHE A 237 6.24 -6.04 0.02
C PHE A 237 6.15 -6.69 -1.35
N PHE A 238 7.27 -6.93 -2.03
CA PHE A 238 7.25 -7.62 -3.32
C PHE A 238 7.00 -9.12 -3.19
N LEU A 239 7.83 -9.86 -2.43
CA LEU A 239 7.69 -11.32 -2.28
C LEU A 239 6.28 -11.74 -1.83
N ARG A 240 5.63 -11.03 -0.90
CA ARG A 240 4.27 -11.37 -0.44
C ARG A 240 3.21 -11.27 -1.55
N ASN A 241 3.42 -10.41 -2.55
CA ASN A 241 2.49 -10.22 -3.67
C ASN A 241 2.61 -11.29 -4.76
N ILE A 242 3.73 -12.03 -4.78
CA ILE A 242 4.01 -13.06 -5.78
C ILE A 242 4.13 -14.47 -5.19
N TYR A 243 4.16 -14.61 -3.86
CA TYR A 243 4.45 -15.88 -3.18
C TYR A 243 3.57 -17.04 -3.65
N GLN A 244 2.27 -16.79 -3.86
CA GLN A 244 1.34 -17.82 -4.32
C GLN A 244 1.61 -18.26 -5.77
N ASP A 245 2.14 -17.36 -6.59
CA ASP A 245 2.35 -17.54 -8.02
C ASP A 245 3.73 -18.13 -8.36
N LEU A 246 4.65 -18.17 -7.39
CA LEU A 246 5.96 -18.79 -7.57
C LEU A 246 5.83 -20.30 -7.86
N PRO A 247 6.53 -20.84 -8.87
CA PRO A 247 6.60 -22.29 -9.08
C PRO A 247 7.25 -23.01 -7.90
N GLU A 248 6.81 -24.24 -7.61
CA GLU A 248 7.36 -25.05 -6.51
C GLU A 248 8.84 -25.41 -6.67
N ASP A 249 9.34 -25.42 -7.90
CA ASP A 249 10.73 -25.71 -8.24
C ASP A 249 11.59 -24.47 -8.49
N CYS A 250 11.03 -23.26 -8.35
CA CYS A 250 11.75 -22.00 -8.34
C CYS A 250 12.38 -21.77 -6.97
N LEU A 251 13.68 -21.44 -6.92
CA LEU A 251 14.34 -21.00 -5.69
C LEU A 251 14.30 -19.47 -5.60
N TYR A 252 13.64 -18.93 -4.58
CA TYR A 252 13.65 -17.51 -4.28
C TYR A 252 14.57 -17.24 -3.09
N ILE A 253 15.55 -16.37 -3.26
CA ILE A 253 16.53 -15.99 -2.24
C ILE A 253 16.21 -14.56 -1.78
N ALA A 254 15.76 -14.41 -0.55
CA ALA A 254 15.47 -13.12 0.06
C ALA A 254 16.66 -12.68 0.92
N VAL A 255 17.28 -11.55 0.59
CA VAL A 255 18.41 -10.97 1.32
C VAL A 255 17.97 -9.72 2.07
N GLU A 256 18.26 -9.66 3.36
CA GLU A 256 17.97 -8.51 4.22
C GLU A 256 18.88 -8.55 5.44
N HIS A 257 19.54 -7.44 5.78
CA HIS A 257 20.49 -7.37 6.89
C HIS A 257 19.80 -7.33 8.26
N ASN A 258 18.53 -6.92 8.31
CA ASN A 258 17.72 -6.85 9.51
C ASN A 258 16.93 -8.15 9.76
N ILE A 259 17.39 -8.92 10.74
CA ILE A 259 16.76 -10.20 11.13
C ILE A 259 15.28 -10.08 11.51
N GLU A 260 14.86 -8.97 12.12
CA GLU A 260 13.46 -8.80 12.55
C GLU A 260 12.52 -8.69 11.35
N ARG A 261 12.98 -8.08 10.25
CA ARG A 261 12.22 -8.01 8.99
C ARG A 261 12.07 -9.38 8.35
N HIS A 262 13.12 -10.19 8.39
CA HIS A 262 13.06 -11.59 7.95
C HIS A 262 12.08 -12.39 8.78
N LEU A 263 12.12 -12.28 10.11
CA LEU A 263 11.18 -12.97 11.01
C LEU A 263 9.74 -12.54 10.74
N PHE A 264 9.50 -11.24 10.52
CA PHE A 264 8.20 -10.72 10.14
C PHE A 264 7.69 -11.29 8.81
N LEU A 265 8.51 -11.24 7.76
CA LEU A 265 8.18 -11.76 6.44
C LEU A 265 7.95 -13.28 6.49
N LYS A 266 8.86 -14.01 7.12
CA LYS A 266 8.76 -15.46 7.30
C LYS A 266 7.46 -15.85 7.98
N ASN A 267 7.13 -15.24 9.13
CA ASN A 267 5.88 -15.52 9.85
C ASN A 267 4.64 -15.25 8.98
N PHE A 268 4.67 -14.23 8.12
CA PHE A 268 3.60 -13.98 7.15
C PHE A 268 3.47 -15.12 6.13
N LEU A 269 4.58 -15.56 5.54
CA LEU A 269 4.59 -16.63 4.52
C LEU A 269 4.23 -18.00 5.11
N GLU A 270 4.65 -18.30 6.33
CA GLU A 270 4.32 -19.56 7.03
C GLU A 270 2.82 -19.70 7.26
N LYS A 271 2.10 -18.59 7.47
CA LYS A 271 0.64 -18.54 7.64
C LYS A 271 -0.15 -18.63 6.34
N ALA A 272 0.50 -18.56 5.19
CA ALA A 272 -0.17 -18.64 3.89
C ALA A 272 -0.63 -20.07 3.53
N GLY A 273 -0.25 -21.09 4.32
CA GLY A 273 -0.70 -22.48 4.13
C GLY A 273 -0.14 -23.19 2.89
N ILE A 274 0.68 -22.52 2.08
CA ILE A 274 1.36 -23.08 0.90
C ILE A 274 2.88 -23.08 1.10
N LYS A 275 3.57 -24.06 0.49
CA LYS A 275 5.03 -24.16 0.55
C LYS A 275 5.64 -23.76 -0.80
N ARG A 276 6.61 -22.85 -0.76
CA ARG A 276 7.52 -22.51 -1.87
C ARG A 276 8.97 -22.63 -1.39
N LYS A 277 9.93 -22.77 -2.32
CA LYS A 277 11.35 -22.83 -1.96
C LYS A 277 11.89 -21.42 -1.77
N ILE A 278 11.84 -20.95 -0.52
CA ILE A 278 12.39 -19.66 -0.12
C ILE A 278 13.64 -19.89 0.73
N LEU A 279 14.73 -19.22 0.40
CA LEU A 279 15.94 -19.15 1.20
C LEU A 279 16.06 -17.74 1.79
N PHE A 280 16.05 -17.63 3.11
CA PHE A 280 16.28 -16.37 3.80
C PHE A 280 17.75 -16.24 4.19
N ILE A 281 18.39 -15.18 3.74
CA ILE A 281 19.78 -14.84 4.08
C ILE A 281 19.79 -13.49 4.80
N CYS A 282 20.25 -13.52 6.04
CA CYS A 282 20.52 -12.34 6.85
C CYS A 282 21.98 -11.95 6.69
N ALA A 283 22.27 -11.02 5.77
CA ALA A 283 23.63 -10.60 5.42
C ALA A 283 23.65 -9.16 4.91
N ASP A 284 24.83 -8.54 4.92
CA ASP A 284 25.12 -7.41 4.05
C ASP A 284 25.06 -7.85 2.58
N PHE A 285 24.72 -6.95 1.67
CA PHE A 285 24.61 -7.29 0.24
C PHE A 285 25.93 -7.81 -0.35
N LEU A 286 27.07 -7.37 0.18
CA LEU A 286 28.39 -7.78 -0.30
C LEU A 286 28.85 -9.13 0.28
N GLU A 287 28.09 -9.67 1.24
CA GLU A 287 28.40 -10.92 1.94
C GLU A 287 27.38 -12.02 1.60
N ILE A 288 26.76 -11.97 0.42
CA ILE A 288 25.84 -13.01 -0.03
C ILE A 288 26.63 -14.32 -0.33
N PRO A 289 26.39 -15.44 0.39
CA PRO A 289 27.16 -16.68 0.31
C PRO A 289 26.80 -17.55 -0.90
N LEU A 290 26.80 -16.95 -2.10
CA LEU A 290 26.46 -17.63 -3.35
C LEU A 290 27.66 -17.68 -4.31
N PRO A 291 27.79 -18.73 -5.13
CA PRO A 291 28.78 -18.80 -6.19
C PRO A 291 28.43 -17.83 -7.33
N SER A 292 29.45 -17.48 -8.12
CA SER A 292 29.27 -16.68 -9.33
C SER A 292 28.34 -17.34 -10.34
N HIS A 293 27.60 -16.53 -11.09
CA HIS A 293 26.69 -16.95 -12.17
C HIS A 293 25.61 -17.97 -11.76
N MET A 294 25.10 -17.87 -10.54
CA MET A 294 24.01 -18.73 -10.04
C MET A 294 22.63 -18.14 -10.32
N VAL A 295 22.50 -16.82 -10.29
CA VAL A 295 21.21 -16.12 -10.27
C VAL A 295 20.68 -15.93 -11.69
N ASP A 296 19.46 -16.41 -11.95
CA ASP A 296 18.77 -16.22 -13.22
C ASP A 296 18.04 -14.87 -13.31
N MET A 297 17.59 -14.33 -12.17
CA MET A 297 16.93 -13.04 -12.09
C MET A 297 17.29 -12.31 -10.80
N VAL A 298 17.72 -11.05 -10.93
CA VAL A 298 17.81 -10.14 -9.79
C VAL A 298 16.52 -9.34 -9.69
N VAL A 299 15.92 -9.34 -8.50
CA VAL A 299 14.85 -8.45 -8.12
C VAL A 299 15.45 -7.37 -7.22
N ASP A 300 15.37 -6.12 -7.67
CA ASP A 300 15.85 -4.97 -6.95
C ASP A 300 14.70 -4.00 -6.68
N HIS A 301 13.90 -4.33 -5.66
CA HIS A 301 12.79 -3.48 -5.23
C HIS A 301 13.26 -2.54 -4.14
N THR A 302 13.91 -1.43 -4.54
CA THR A 302 14.54 -0.41 -3.68
C THR A 302 15.80 -0.86 -2.94
N GLY A 303 16.36 -2.03 -3.23
CA GLY A 303 17.59 -2.52 -2.61
C GLY A 303 18.79 -1.61 -2.91
N THR A 304 19.02 -1.31 -4.19
CA THR A 304 20.07 -0.37 -4.61
C THR A 304 19.81 1.03 -4.05
N SER A 305 18.57 1.51 -4.06
CA SER A 305 18.24 2.83 -3.50
C SER A 305 18.57 2.92 -2.01
N ASN A 306 18.30 1.86 -1.24
CA ASN A 306 18.65 1.81 0.18
C ASN A 306 20.17 1.79 0.39
N TYR A 307 20.90 1.01 -0.42
CA TYR A 307 22.35 0.98 -0.38
C TYR A 307 22.97 2.35 -0.69
N SER A 308 22.42 3.05 -1.69
CA SER A 308 22.89 4.35 -2.15
C SER A 308 22.69 5.49 -1.15
N PHE A 309 21.93 5.32 -0.06
CA PHE A 309 21.89 6.34 1.00
C PHE A 309 23.25 6.52 1.68
N GLU A 310 24.02 5.44 1.79
CA GLU A 310 25.30 5.41 2.51
C GLU A 310 26.51 5.15 1.60
N HIS A 311 26.29 4.83 0.32
CA HIS A 311 27.34 4.42 -0.60
C HIS A 311 27.28 5.16 -1.95
N GLU A 312 28.46 5.55 -2.45
CA GLU A 312 28.64 6.10 -3.80
C GLU A 312 28.56 4.99 -4.87
N ALA A 313 28.96 3.76 -4.52
CA ALA A 313 28.87 2.61 -5.41
C ALA A 313 27.42 2.24 -5.75
N PHE A 314 27.20 1.71 -6.95
CA PHE A 314 25.89 1.24 -7.39
C PHE A 314 25.78 -0.25 -7.12
N LEU A 315 24.87 -0.64 -6.22
CA LEU A 315 24.82 -2.00 -5.67
C LEU A 315 24.80 -3.12 -6.72
N LEU A 316 24.10 -2.91 -7.84
CA LEU A 316 24.04 -3.92 -8.90
C LEU A 316 25.41 -4.22 -9.54
N ASP A 317 26.36 -3.28 -9.54
CA ASP A 317 27.73 -3.52 -9.98
C ASP A 317 28.47 -4.44 -9.01
N GLU A 318 28.25 -4.25 -7.72
CA GLU A 318 28.90 -5.02 -6.66
C GLU A 318 28.43 -6.49 -6.62
N VAL A 319 27.17 -6.74 -6.96
CA VAL A 319 26.59 -8.10 -6.97
C VAL A 319 26.57 -8.74 -8.36
N ASP A 320 27.11 -8.07 -9.39
CA ASP A 320 27.07 -8.50 -10.79
C ASP A 320 27.60 -9.92 -10.99
N SER A 321 28.66 -10.27 -10.26
CA SER A 321 29.33 -11.57 -10.34
C SER A 321 28.40 -12.76 -10.03
N LEU A 322 27.33 -12.56 -9.27
CA LEU A 322 26.36 -13.59 -8.91
C LEU A 322 25.41 -13.93 -10.06
N VAL A 323 25.25 -13.01 -11.02
CA VAL A 323 24.22 -13.09 -12.06
C VAL A 323 24.71 -13.86 -13.28
N LYS A 324 23.84 -14.70 -13.84
CA LYS A 324 24.11 -15.41 -15.09
C LYS A 324 24.31 -14.45 -16.27
N PRO A 325 25.09 -14.83 -17.29
CA PRO A 325 25.27 -14.02 -18.50
C PRO A 325 23.98 -13.66 -19.22
N ASP A 326 22.93 -14.48 -19.12
CA ASP A 326 21.59 -14.25 -19.68
C ASP A 326 20.55 -13.93 -18.58
N GLY A 327 21.00 -13.34 -17.47
CA GLY A 327 20.13 -13.00 -16.35
C GLY A 327 19.13 -11.88 -16.67
N TYR A 328 18.01 -11.92 -15.95
CA TYR A 328 17.00 -10.85 -15.94
C TYR A 328 17.24 -9.87 -14.80
N LEU A 329 16.85 -8.62 -15.01
CA LEU A 329 16.73 -7.61 -13.97
C LEU A 329 15.28 -7.13 -13.92
N LEU A 330 14.71 -7.20 -12.72
CA LEU A 330 13.43 -6.61 -12.38
C LEU A 330 13.65 -5.61 -11.24
N GLY A 331 13.76 -4.33 -11.58
CA GLY A 331 14.16 -3.27 -10.65
C GLY A 331 13.10 -2.20 -10.46
N SER A 332 13.08 -1.58 -9.29
CA SER A 332 12.35 -0.35 -8.98
C SER A 332 13.19 0.52 -8.07
N TYR A 333 13.53 1.71 -8.55
CA TYR A 333 14.49 2.63 -7.95
C TYR A 333 13.81 3.92 -7.52
N LEU A 334 14.19 4.41 -6.35
CA LEU A 334 13.83 5.74 -5.88
C LEU A 334 14.63 6.80 -6.65
N VAL A 335 13.93 7.79 -7.19
CA VAL A 335 14.53 8.91 -7.94
C VAL A 335 14.08 10.23 -7.34
N PHE A 336 15.02 11.16 -7.17
CA PHE A 336 14.75 12.52 -6.73
C PHE A 336 14.69 13.44 -7.94
N LYS A 337 13.58 14.17 -8.07
CA LYS A 337 13.42 15.21 -9.09
C LYS A 337 14.27 16.44 -8.75
N ASN A 338 14.46 16.69 -7.46
CA ASN A 338 15.27 17.78 -6.95
C ASN A 338 15.73 17.46 -5.52
N PHE A 339 16.83 18.09 -5.10
CA PHE A 339 17.35 18.00 -3.73
C PHE A 339 17.25 19.37 -3.07
N SER A 340 16.74 19.39 -1.84
CA SER A 340 16.71 20.58 -1.01
C SER A 340 18.11 20.87 -0.46
N HIS A 341 18.37 22.12 -0.09
CA HIS A 341 19.56 22.47 0.69
C HIS A 341 19.60 21.77 2.06
N LYS A 342 18.45 21.28 2.54
CA LYS A 342 18.30 20.47 3.76
C LYS A 342 18.16 18.98 3.50
N SER A 343 18.47 18.52 2.28
CA SER A 343 18.38 17.11 1.93
C SER A 343 19.17 16.26 2.92
N LYS A 344 18.58 15.14 3.35
CA LYS A 344 19.28 14.14 4.18
C LYS A 344 20.32 13.37 3.37
N ILE A 345 20.28 13.44 2.03
CA ILE A 345 21.19 12.74 1.14
C ILE A 345 22.45 13.58 0.93
N GLU A 346 23.59 13.01 1.30
CA GLU A 346 24.90 13.61 1.09
C GLU A 346 25.17 13.85 -0.41
N ALA A 347 25.79 14.99 -0.75
CA ALA A 347 25.96 15.41 -2.14
C ALA A 347 26.65 14.36 -3.02
N ARG A 348 27.63 13.64 -2.48
CA ARG A 348 28.36 12.55 -3.16
C ARG A 348 27.48 11.35 -3.55
N ASN A 349 26.38 11.13 -2.82
CA ASN A 349 25.49 9.98 -3.05
C ASN A 349 24.31 10.31 -3.98
N ARG A 350 24.08 11.60 -4.28
CA ARG A 350 22.88 12.06 -4.99
C ARG A 350 22.77 11.55 -6.42
N ASP A 351 23.89 11.31 -7.09
CA ASP A 351 23.89 10.83 -8.48
C ASP A 351 23.18 9.49 -8.62
N ASN A 352 23.27 8.62 -7.61
CA ASN A 352 22.59 7.31 -7.58
C ASN A 352 21.05 7.41 -7.54
N PHE A 353 20.51 8.58 -7.22
CA PHE A 353 19.07 8.85 -7.18
C PHE A 353 18.61 9.67 -8.39
N THR A 354 19.36 9.65 -9.49
CA THR A 354 18.98 10.29 -10.76
C THR A 354 18.72 9.23 -11.83
N ILE A 355 17.63 9.40 -12.58
CA ILE A 355 17.22 8.42 -13.60
C ILE A 355 18.30 8.18 -14.68
N ASN A 356 19.06 9.22 -15.04
CA ASN A 356 20.13 9.11 -16.04
C ASN A 356 21.29 8.24 -15.56
N THR A 357 21.73 8.42 -14.31
CA THR A 357 22.80 7.60 -13.72
C THR A 357 22.34 6.16 -13.54
N ILE A 358 21.13 5.95 -13.03
CA ILE A 358 20.56 4.61 -12.85
C ILE A 358 20.52 3.87 -14.20
N ARG A 359 19.98 4.50 -15.26
CA ARG A 359 19.97 3.93 -16.62
C ARG A 359 21.36 3.64 -17.15
N LYS A 360 22.31 4.55 -16.94
CA LYS A 360 23.71 4.38 -17.38
C LYS A 360 24.35 3.17 -16.70
N ASN A 361 24.17 3.00 -15.39
CA ASN A 361 24.74 1.87 -14.66
C ASN A 361 24.06 0.54 -15.04
N ILE A 362 22.73 0.52 -15.20
CA ILE A 362 22.01 -0.67 -15.70
C ILE A 362 22.51 -1.07 -17.11
N SER A 363 22.71 -0.08 -18.00
CA SER A 363 23.24 -0.32 -19.33
C SER A 363 24.71 -0.76 -19.32
N HIS A 364 25.51 -0.27 -18.38
CA HIS A 364 26.90 -0.70 -18.18
C HIS A 364 26.98 -2.19 -17.85
N LEU A 365 26.02 -2.67 -17.05
CA LEU A 365 25.79 -4.09 -16.72
C LEU A 365 25.17 -4.91 -17.85
N LYS A 366 25.11 -4.34 -19.07
CA LYS A 366 24.65 -4.97 -20.32
C LYS A 366 23.17 -5.34 -20.34
N TYR A 367 22.37 -4.92 -19.36
CA TYR A 367 20.93 -5.12 -19.43
C TYR A 367 20.31 -4.25 -20.53
N LYS A 368 19.49 -4.87 -21.36
CA LYS A 368 18.66 -4.21 -22.36
C LYS A 368 17.24 -4.08 -21.82
N ALA A 369 16.72 -2.85 -21.84
CA ALA A 369 15.35 -2.57 -21.46
C ALA A 369 14.39 -3.35 -22.36
N GLN A 370 13.49 -4.11 -21.73
CA GLN A 370 12.31 -4.67 -22.39
C GLN A 370 11.09 -3.81 -22.08
N ASP A 371 11.01 -3.27 -20.86
CA ASP A 371 10.01 -2.29 -20.49
C ASP A 371 10.51 -1.41 -19.34
N GLU A 372 9.98 -0.20 -19.25
CA GLU A 372 10.31 0.80 -18.24
C GLU A 372 9.02 1.49 -17.78
N TRP A 373 8.96 1.87 -16.52
CA TRP A 373 7.84 2.63 -15.99
C TRP A 373 8.32 3.70 -15.01
N ILE A 374 7.60 4.82 -14.99
CA ILE A 374 7.89 5.97 -14.13
C ILE A 374 6.59 6.31 -13.41
N SER A 375 6.63 6.42 -12.08
CA SER A 375 5.48 6.84 -11.29
C SER A 375 5.29 8.35 -11.35
N GLU A 376 4.09 8.82 -10.96
CA GLU A 376 3.88 10.25 -10.74
C GLU A 376 4.76 10.76 -9.59
N PRO A 377 5.29 12.00 -9.67
CA PRO A 377 6.03 12.60 -8.57
C PRO A 377 5.17 12.84 -7.33
N ILE A 378 5.77 12.66 -6.16
CA ILE A 378 5.16 12.91 -4.86
C ILE A 378 6.12 13.72 -3.98
N ASN A 379 5.57 14.52 -3.09
CA ASN A 379 6.32 15.41 -2.19
C ASN A 379 6.11 15.08 -0.71
N LYS A 380 5.44 13.94 -0.43
CA LYS A 380 5.14 13.49 0.92
C LYS A 380 5.14 11.95 0.99
N GLY A 381 5.80 11.43 2.01
CA GLY A 381 5.84 10.00 2.34
C GLY A 381 5.07 9.70 3.62
N GLY A 382 5.44 8.63 4.31
CA GLY A 382 4.91 8.26 5.63
C GLY A 382 5.89 8.42 6.79
N LYS A 383 5.48 7.89 7.94
CA LYS A 383 6.32 7.72 9.13
C LYS A 383 7.62 6.94 8.85
N PHE A 384 7.59 6.03 7.88
CA PHE A 384 8.70 5.14 7.55
C PHE A 384 9.55 5.64 6.37
N GLU A 385 9.03 6.59 5.59
CA GLU A 385 9.67 7.20 4.42
C GLU A 385 10.25 8.57 4.76
N ASP A 386 11.11 8.62 5.79
CA ASP A 386 11.66 9.87 6.30
C ASP A 386 12.92 10.34 5.54
N PHE A 387 13.28 9.69 4.44
CA PHE A 387 14.53 9.93 3.69
C PHE A 387 14.53 11.19 2.81
N PHE A 388 13.40 11.89 2.69
CA PHE A 388 13.27 13.15 1.94
C PHE A 388 12.53 14.21 2.76
N VAL A 389 12.77 15.48 2.45
CA VAL A 389 12.30 16.63 3.25
C VAL A 389 11.36 17.54 2.46
N PRO A 390 10.56 18.40 3.13
CA PRO A 390 9.70 19.35 2.42
C PRO A 390 10.46 20.19 1.39
N GLY A 391 9.89 20.25 0.19
CA GLY A 391 10.49 20.89 -0.97
C GLY A 391 11.21 19.93 -1.92
N GLU A 392 11.37 18.66 -1.56
CA GLU A 392 11.83 17.60 -2.47
C GLU A 392 10.65 16.84 -3.07
N GLU A 393 10.77 16.47 -4.34
CA GLU A 393 9.85 15.56 -5.00
C GLU A 393 10.59 14.27 -5.41
N ILE A 394 9.96 13.14 -5.14
CA ILE A 394 10.47 11.81 -5.50
C ILE A 394 9.50 11.09 -6.43
N TYR A 395 10.00 10.13 -7.19
CA TYR A 395 9.20 9.18 -7.95
C TYR A 395 9.94 7.85 -8.07
N SER A 396 9.25 6.80 -8.49
CA SER A 396 9.84 5.50 -8.78
C SER A 396 10.16 5.38 -10.26
N TYR A 397 11.35 4.89 -10.57
CA TYR A 397 11.73 4.41 -11.90
C TYR A 397 11.85 2.89 -11.84
N SER A 398 10.99 2.18 -12.58
CA SER A 398 11.02 0.73 -12.67
C SER A 398 11.57 0.28 -14.02
N PHE A 399 12.32 -0.82 -13.99
CA PHE A 399 13.03 -1.39 -15.13
C PHE A 399 12.78 -2.89 -15.19
N PHE A 400 12.50 -3.39 -16.38
CA PHE A 400 12.50 -4.82 -16.68
C PHE A 400 13.33 -5.07 -17.92
N GLY A 401 14.30 -5.97 -17.81
CA GLY A 401 15.22 -6.24 -18.90
C GLY A 401 16.03 -7.50 -18.74
N LYS A 402 16.85 -7.78 -19.74
CA LYS A 402 17.71 -8.97 -19.82
C LYS A 402 19.05 -8.61 -20.45
N ARG A 403 20.11 -9.32 -20.08
CA ARG A 403 21.44 -9.21 -20.71
C ARG A 403 21.48 -9.72 -22.15
#